data_AF-A0A3M1YQL1-F1
#
_entry.id   AF-A0A3M1YQL1-F1
#
_cell.length_a   1.000
_cell.length_b   1.000
_cell.length_c   1.000
_cell.angle_alpha   90.00
_cell.angle_beta   90.00
_cell.angle_gamma   90.00
#
_symmetry.space_group_name_H-M   'P 1'
#
loop_
_entity.id
_entity.type
_entity.pdbx_description
1 polymer ?
#
loop_
_entity_poly.entity_id
_entity_poly.type
_entity_poly.pdbx_seq_one_letter_code
_entity_poly.pdbx_strand_id
1 'polypeptide(L)'
;HWLAISQSPTAEEIAWATQSAQQAETVIAFTINAYTDTAQQRLIEALPPDRTAVVALWSPYDWLAIAPISTYMVTYSPLDPAAYAACAVIFGQQPAYGQLPLTLGENLPAGRGITSKGL
;
A
#
# COMPACT_ATOMS: atom_id res chain seq x y z
N HIS A 1 -9.33 6.32 -11.68
CA HIS A 1 -9.71 7.64 -11.14
C HIS A 1 -8.87 7.90 -9.90
N TRP A 2 -8.38 9.13 -9.69
CA TRP A 2 -7.61 9.48 -8.50
C TRP A 2 -8.52 10.12 -7.45
N LEU A 3 -8.41 9.70 -6.20
CA LEU A 3 -9.14 10.31 -5.08
C LEU A 3 -8.12 10.89 -4.10
N ALA A 4 -8.23 12.19 -3.83
CA ALA A 4 -7.42 12.83 -2.80
C ALA A 4 -8.04 12.54 -1.43
N ILE A 5 -7.23 12.08 -0.50
CA ILE A 5 -7.60 11.79 0.89
C ILE A 5 -6.57 12.49 1.78
N SER A 6 -7.01 13.07 2.89
CA SER A 6 -6.11 13.65 3.88
C SER A 6 -5.17 12.60 4.49
N GLN A 7 -4.04 13.04 5.06
CA GLN A 7 -3.09 12.11 5.71
C GLN A 7 -3.70 11.39 6.91
N SER A 8 -4.70 11.99 7.56
CA SER A 8 -5.46 11.35 8.64
C SER A 8 -6.93 11.27 8.20
N PRO A 9 -7.30 10.22 7.43
CA PRO A 9 -8.59 10.12 6.79
C PRO A 9 -9.75 10.25 7.79
N THR A 10 -10.67 11.15 7.50
CA THR A 10 -11.94 11.26 8.24
C THR A 10 -12.88 10.10 7.89
N ALA A 11 -13.92 9.89 8.71
CA ALA A 11 -14.94 8.88 8.40
C ALA A 11 -15.65 9.15 7.06
N GLU A 12 -15.81 10.42 6.68
CA GLU A 12 -16.41 10.82 5.41
C GLU A 12 -15.49 10.48 4.22
N GLU A 13 -14.20 10.80 4.33
CA GLU A 13 -13.19 10.44 3.32
C GLU A 13 -13.06 8.91 3.15
N ILE A 14 -13.12 8.15 4.24
CA ILE A 14 -13.13 6.67 4.19
C ILE A 14 -14.38 6.18 3.45
N ALA A 15 -15.55 6.77 3.69
CA ALA A 15 -16.78 6.40 2.99
C ALA A 15 -16.67 6.69 1.48
N TRP A 16 -16.10 7.83 1.07
CA TRP A 16 -15.86 8.16 -0.34
C TRP A 16 -14.90 7.17 -1.01
N ALA A 17 -13.80 6.83 -0.32
CA ALA A 17 -12.82 5.87 -0.82
C ALA A 17 -13.46 4.48 -0.99
N THR A 18 -14.24 4.04 -0.01
CA THR A 18 -14.95 2.74 -0.04
C THR A 18 -15.95 2.70 -1.19
N GLN A 19 -16.75 3.75 -1.39
CA GLN A 19 -17.72 3.80 -2.48
C GLN A 19 -17.03 3.83 -3.85
N SER A 20 -15.92 4.57 -3.98
CA SER A 20 -15.12 4.59 -5.21
C SER A 20 -14.50 3.23 -5.51
N ALA A 21 -14.00 2.55 -4.47
CA ALA A 21 -13.37 1.22 -4.58
C ALA A 21 -14.35 0.13 -5.03
N GLN A 22 -15.64 0.24 -4.73
CA GLN A 22 -16.65 -0.71 -5.20
C GLN A 22 -16.73 -0.76 -6.73
N GLN A 23 -16.47 0.37 -7.39
CA GLN A 23 -16.52 0.50 -8.85
C GLN A 23 -15.18 0.25 -9.54
N ALA A 24 -14.11 -0.01 -8.78
CA ALA A 24 -12.76 -0.22 -9.31
C ALA A 24 -12.42 -1.72 -9.36
N GLU A 25 -11.75 -2.16 -10.42
CA GLU A 25 -11.21 -3.52 -10.51
C GLU A 25 -9.96 -3.71 -9.63
N THR A 26 -9.20 -2.64 -9.42
CA THR A 26 -8.00 -2.60 -8.59
C THR A 26 -7.94 -1.28 -7.85
N VAL A 27 -7.55 -1.33 -6.58
CA VAL A 27 -7.34 -0.16 -5.71
C VAL A 27 -5.87 -0.11 -5.34
N ILE A 28 -5.25 1.06 -5.52
CA ILE A 28 -3.89 1.34 -5.05
C ILE A 28 -4.02 2.37 -3.93
N ALA A 29 -3.72 1.95 -2.70
CA ALA A 29 -3.76 2.80 -1.52
C ALA A 29 -2.34 3.16 -1.09
N PHE A 30 -2.01 4.45 -1.08
CA PHE A 30 -0.73 4.94 -0.60
C PHE A 30 -0.84 5.29 0.88
N THR A 31 0.08 4.77 1.70
CA THR A 31 0.14 5.07 3.14
C THR A 31 1.42 5.79 3.51
N ILE A 32 1.36 6.55 4.60
CA ILE A 32 2.52 7.17 5.23
C ILE A 32 2.45 6.93 6.74
N ASN A 33 3.20 5.92 7.23
CA ASN A 33 3.24 5.52 8.64
C ASN A 33 1.90 5.06 9.21
N ALA A 34 1.15 4.24 8.46
CA ALA A 34 -0.06 3.60 8.95
C ALA A 34 0.19 2.76 10.22
N TYR A 35 1.42 2.31 10.49
CA TYR A 35 1.76 1.64 11.75
C TYR A 35 1.30 2.42 13.01
N THR A 36 1.43 3.75 12.99
CA THR A 36 1.03 4.62 14.12
C THR A 36 -0.24 5.43 13.85
N ASP A 37 -0.73 5.44 12.61
CA ASP A 37 -1.91 6.21 12.22
C ASP A 37 -3.15 5.31 12.09
N THR A 38 -3.97 5.30 13.14
CA THR A 38 -5.21 4.50 13.16
C THR A 38 -6.24 4.94 12.12
N ALA A 39 -6.19 6.18 11.61
CA ALA A 39 -7.10 6.61 10.56
C ALA A 39 -6.75 5.95 9.22
N GLN A 40 -5.45 5.85 8.91
CA GLN A 40 -4.98 5.11 7.75
C GLN A 40 -5.24 3.61 7.88
N GLN A 41 -5.09 3.02 9.07
CA GLN A 41 -5.47 1.61 9.31
C GLN A 41 -6.95 1.36 8.97
N ARG A 42 -7.85 2.19 9.49
CA ARG A 42 -9.29 2.10 9.22
C ARG A 42 -9.63 2.30 7.73
N LEU A 43 -8.91 3.18 7.04
CA LEU A 43 -9.06 3.32 5.59
C LEU A 43 -8.74 1.99 4.89
N ILE A 44 -7.59 1.37 5.19
CA ILE A 44 -7.20 0.11 4.55
C ILE A 44 -8.17 -1.02 4.89
N GLU A 45 -8.64 -1.11 6.13
CA GLU A 45 -9.65 -2.10 6.56
C GLU A 45 -10.99 -1.97 5.82
N ALA A 46 -11.38 -0.75 5.44
CA ALA A 46 -12.65 -0.51 4.73
C ALA A 46 -12.58 -0.83 3.23
N LEU A 47 -11.38 -0.93 2.66
CA LEU A 47 -11.18 -1.23 1.24
C LEU A 47 -11.32 -2.74 0.96
N PRO A 48 -11.73 -3.14 -0.26
CA PRO A 48 -11.87 -4.55 -0.62
C PRO A 48 -10.49 -5.25 -0.62
N PRO A 49 -10.20 -6.18 0.31
CA PRO A 49 -8.84 -6.65 0.55
C PRO A 49 -8.24 -7.41 -0.64
N ASP A 50 -9.06 -8.18 -1.35
CA ASP A 50 -8.61 -8.99 -2.50
C ASP A 50 -8.21 -8.15 -3.72
N ARG A 51 -8.64 -6.88 -3.76
CA ARG A 51 -8.40 -5.95 -4.88
C ARG A 51 -7.53 -4.75 -4.50
N THR A 52 -7.06 -4.70 -3.26
CA THR A 52 -6.28 -3.57 -2.74
C THR A 52 -4.80 -3.89 -2.69
N ALA A 53 -4.01 -3.13 -3.44
CA ALA A 53 -2.58 -3.04 -3.27
C ALA A 53 -2.24 -1.84 -2.35
N VAL A 54 -1.49 -2.08 -1.28
CA VAL A 54 -0.98 -1.02 -0.40
C VAL A 54 0.47 -0.69 -0.78
N VAL A 55 0.75 0.60 -0.95
CA VAL A 55 2.08 1.14 -1.18
C VAL A 55 2.46 2.01 0.02
N ALA A 56 3.27 1.45 0.92
CA ALA A 56 3.79 2.18 2.07
C ALA A 56 4.96 3.06 1.65
N LEU A 57 4.74 4.37 1.73
CA LEU A 57 5.71 5.35 1.21
C LEU A 57 6.90 5.56 2.14
N TRP A 58 6.74 5.36 3.45
CA TRP A 58 7.76 5.73 4.43
C TRP A 58 8.41 4.52 5.10
N SER A 59 7.58 3.61 5.61
CA SER A 59 8.00 2.59 6.56
C SER A 59 7.45 1.21 6.16
N PRO A 60 8.26 0.15 6.28
CA PRO A 60 7.79 -1.21 6.06
C PRO A 60 6.92 -1.73 7.21
N TYR A 61 6.86 -1.02 8.34
CA TYR A 61 6.14 -1.45 9.53
C TYR A 61 4.62 -1.32 9.41
N ASP A 62 4.10 -0.62 8.40
CA ASP A 62 2.66 -0.54 8.14
C ASP A 62 2.05 -1.95 7.99
N TRP A 63 2.81 -2.89 7.42
CA TRP A 63 2.46 -4.31 7.31
C TRP A 63 2.03 -4.96 8.64
N LEU A 64 2.56 -4.50 9.78
CA LEU A 64 2.26 -5.07 11.09
C LEU A 64 0.95 -4.56 11.69
N ALA A 65 0.37 -3.50 11.13
CA ALA A 65 -0.82 -2.85 11.68
C ALA A 65 -2.03 -2.89 10.74
N ILE A 66 -1.82 -3.10 9.44
CA ILE A 66 -2.91 -3.16 8.47
C ILE A 66 -3.50 -4.57 8.38
N ALA A 67 -4.77 -4.65 8.01
CA ALA A 67 -5.44 -5.92 7.72
C ALA A 67 -4.75 -6.69 6.59
N PRO A 68 -4.86 -8.03 6.53
CA PRO A 68 -4.40 -8.81 5.39
C PRO A 68 -5.02 -8.32 4.09
N ILE A 69 -4.18 -8.13 3.07
CA ILE A 69 -4.52 -7.59 1.75
C ILE A 69 -3.77 -8.34 0.66
N SER A 70 -4.20 -8.18 -0.60
CA SER A 70 -3.65 -8.95 -1.72
C SER A 70 -2.19 -8.63 -2.07
N THR A 71 -1.78 -7.36 -1.97
CA THR A 71 -0.44 -6.92 -2.41
C THR A 71 0.11 -5.79 -1.55
N TYR A 72 1.32 -5.96 -1.00
CA TYR A 72 2.01 -4.93 -0.22
C TYR A 72 3.37 -4.58 -0.81
N MET A 73 3.64 -3.28 -0.93
CA MET A 73 4.90 -2.73 -1.43
C MET A 73 5.37 -1.60 -0.52
N VAL A 74 6.69 -1.43 -0.42
CA VAL A 74 7.32 -0.32 0.33
C VAL A 74 8.26 0.43 -0.60
N THR A 75 8.21 1.76 -0.59
CA THR A 75 9.09 2.60 -1.43
C THR A 75 10.23 3.26 -0.67
N TYR A 76 10.14 3.34 0.67
CA TYR A 76 11.09 4.03 1.55
C TYR A 76 11.30 5.52 1.22
N SER A 77 10.39 6.12 0.45
CA SER A 77 10.37 7.54 0.15
C SER A 77 8.96 8.02 -0.23
N PRO A 78 8.48 9.15 0.34
CA PRO A 78 7.22 9.78 -0.04
C PRO A 78 7.33 10.70 -1.25
N LEU A 79 8.50 10.79 -1.90
CA LEU A 79 8.71 11.68 -3.03
C LEU A 79 8.11 11.09 -4.32
N ASP A 80 7.65 11.95 -5.21
CA ASP A 80 6.99 11.56 -6.48
C ASP A 80 7.74 10.48 -7.28
N PRO A 81 9.09 10.50 -7.42
CA PRO A 81 9.80 9.45 -8.16
C PRO A 81 9.57 8.04 -7.59
N ALA A 82 9.39 7.93 -6.28
CA ALA A 82 9.17 6.67 -5.60
C ALA A 82 7.75 6.12 -5.87
N ALA A 83 6.74 7.01 -5.86
CA ALA A 83 5.38 6.65 -6.24
C ALA A 83 5.29 6.23 -7.71
N TYR A 84 5.98 6.93 -8.62
CA TYR A 84 6.03 6.55 -10.03
C TYR A 84 6.71 5.19 -10.25
N ALA A 85 7.83 4.92 -9.57
CA ALA A 85 8.48 3.62 -9.63
C ALA A 85 7.57 2.49 -9.11
N ALA A 86 6.84 2.72 -8.01
CA ALA A 86 5.87 1.76 -7.49
C ALA A 86 4.77 1.46 -8.52
N CYS A 87 4.19 2.48 -9.14
CA CYS A 87 3.21 2.30 -10.22
C CYS A 87 3.80 1.53 -11.41
N ALA A 88 5.02 1.84 -11.85
CA ALA A 88 5.67 1.11 -12.94
C ALA A 88 5.84 -0.38 -12.62
N VAL A 89 6.13 -0.72 -11.36
CA VAL A 89 6.20 -2.12 -10.91
C VAL A 89 4.82 -2.78 -10.84
N ILE A 90 3.83 -2.11 -10.23
CA ILE A 90 2.46 -2.62 -10.09
C ILE A 90 1.86 -2.92 -11.46
N PHE A 91 2.07 -2.05 -12.45
CA PHE A 91 1.56 -2.23 -13.81
C PHE A 91 2.51 -3.01 -14.74
N GLY A 92 3.55 -3.67 -14.20
CA GLY A 92 4.41 -4.57 -14.97
C GLY A 92 5.35 -3.89 -15.98
N GLN A 93 5.48 -2.56 -15.93
CA GLN A 93 6.41 -1.81 -16.77
C GLN A 93 7.87 -2.01 -16.34
N GLN A 94 8.08 -2.30 -15.06
CA GLN A 94 9.39 -2.64 -14.50
C GLN A 94 9.26 -3.82 -13.52
N PRO A 95 10.23 -4.73 -13.44
CA PRO A 95 10.24 -5.77 -12.42
C PRO A 95 10.65 -5.20 -11.04
N ALA A 96 10.12 -5.80 -9.98
CA ALA A 96 10.55 -5.53 -8.61
C ALA A 96 11.90 -6.22 -8.31
N TYR A 97 12.93 -5.42 -7.98
CA TYR A 97 14.25 -5.93 -7.57
C TYR A 97 14.55 -5.76 -6.07
N GLY A 98 13.72 -5.00 -5.35
CA GLY A 98 13.94 -4.69 -3.93
C GLY A 98 13.81 -5.92 -3.03
N GLN A 99 14.56 -5.90 -1.93
CA GLN A 99 14.48 -6.87 -0.85
C GLN A 99 14.32 -6.13 0.48
N LEU A 100 13.60 -6.72 1.43
CA LEU A 100 13.43 -6.18 2.76
C LEU A 100 14.80 -6.07 3.46
N PRO A 101 15.21 -4.88 3.93
CA PRO A 101 16.48 -4.71 4.64
C PRO A 101 16.40 -5.20 6.10
N LEU A 102 15.21 -5.56 6.58
CA LEU A 102 14.94 -5.96 7.96
C LEU A 102 13.87 -7.05 8.03
N THR A 103 13.82 -7.75 9.16
CA THR A 103 12.79 -8.76 9.46
C THR A 103 11.55 -8.11 10.06
N LEU A 104 10.40 -8.30 9.41
CA LEU A 104 9.09 -7.85 9.92
C LEU A 104 8.37 -8.93 10.73
N GLY A 105 8.73 -10.19 10.52
CA GLY A 105 8.18 -11.32 11.27
C GLY A 105 8.77 -12.63 10.76
N GLU A 106 8.39 -13.75 11.37
CA GLU A 106 8.92 -15.07 11.01
C GLU A 106 8.75 -15.40 9.52
N ASN A 107 7.62 -14.99 8.94
CA ASN A 107 7.29 -15.23 7.52
C ASN A 107 7.80 -14.14 6.57
N LEU A 108 8.40 -13.06 7.10
CA LEU A 108 8.98 -11.95 6.34
C LEU A 108 10.35 -11.57 6.90
N PRO A 109 11.35 -12.46 6.71
CA PRO A 109 12.72 -12.19 7.14
C PRO A 109 13.39 -11.12 6.25
N ALA A 110 14.47 -10.53 6.75
CA ALA A 110 15.37 -9.73 5.94
C ALA A 110 15.86 -10.49 4.70
N GLY A 111 16.10 -9.78 3.60
CA GLY A 111 16.44 -10.33 2.29
C GLY A 111 15.24 -10.86 1.49
N ARG A 112 14.04 -10.90 2.08
CA ARG A 112 12.84 -11.32 1.35
C ARG A 112 12.39 -10.24 0.35
N GLY A 113 12.13 -10.65 -0.88
CA GLY A 113 11.50 -9.85 -1.92
C GLY A 113 10.77 -10.76 -2.90
N ILE A 114 9.89 -10.20 -3.71
CA ILE A 114 9.20 -10.93 -4.78
C ILE A 114 9.56 -10.25 -6.10
N THR A 115 9.99 -11.02 -7.09
CA THR A 115 10.06 -10.54 -8.46
C THR A 115 8.69 -10.76 -9.11
N SER A 116 7.97 -9.68 -9.39
CA SER A 116 6.69 -9.74 -10.12
C SER A 116 6.85 -9.22 -11.55
N LYS A 117 5.93 -9.65 -12.44
CA LYS A 117 5.77 -9.10 -13.80
C LYS A 117 4.60 -8.10 -13.89
N GLY A 118 4.10 -7.59 -12.76
CA GLY A 118 2.89 -6.77 -12.67
C GLY A 118 1.67 -7.55 -12.17
N LEU A 119 0.59 -6.80 -11.86
CA LEU A 119 -0.76 -7.31 -11.65
C LEU A 119 -1.43 -7.71 -12.97
#